data_AF-A0A965AL13-F1
#
_entry.id   AF-A0A965AL13-F1
#
_cell.length_a   1.000
_cell.length_b   1.000
_cell.length_c   1.000
_cell.angle_alpha   90.00
_cell.angle_beta   90.00
_cell.angle_gamma   90.00
#
_symmetry.space_group_name_H-M   'P 1'
#
loop_
_entity.id
_entity.type
_entity.pdbx_description
1 polymer ?
#
loop_
_entity_poly.entity_id
_entity_poly.type
_entity_poly.pdbx_seq_one_letter_code
_entity_poly.pdbx_strand_id
1 'polypeptide(L)' 'MIEVMIERWSQRDGSTDWLWSIWLDGERRHMGGAQADAEAAEMEARAACRQLFGKSPDDITIL' A
#
# COMPACT_ATOMS: atom_id res chain seq x y z
N MET A 1 -6.94 8.50 -11.36
CA MET A 1 -5.94 8.86 -10.32
C MET A 1 -5.48 7.58 -9.65
N ILE A 2 -4.17 7.39 -9.44
CA ILE A 2 -3.63 6.24 -8.73
C ILE A 2 -3.44 6.63 -7.26
N GLU A 3 -4.13 5.94 -6.38
CA GLU A 3 -4.08 6.17 -4.95
C GLU A 3 -3.51 4.93 -4.26
N VAL A 4 -2.69 5.13 -3.23
CA VAL A 4 -2.21 4.05 -2.37
C VAL A 4 -2.78 4.24 -0.98
N MET A 5 -3.38 3.18 -0.44
CA MET A 5 -3.77 3.12 0.97
C MET A 5 -2.82 2.16 1.67
N ILE A 6 -2.23 2.63 2.77
CA ILE A 6 -1.40 1.82 3.68
C ILE A 6 -2.14 1.73 5.00
N GLU A 7 -2.42 0.52 5.46
CA GLU A 7 -3.25 0.26 6.63
C GLU A 7 -2.43 -0.43 7.70
N ARG A 8 -2.52 0.09 8.93
CA ARG A 8 -1.94 -0.54 10.12
C ARG A 8 -2.88 -1.56 10.74
N TRP A 9 -2.46 -2.82 10.79
CA TRP A 9 -3.24 -3.92 11.35
C TRP A 9 -2.58 -4.44 12.61
N SER A 10 -3.28 -4.36 13.74
CA SER A 10 -2.81 -4.93 15.01
C SER A 10 -3.23 -6.40 15.12
N GLN A 11 -2.26 -7.28 15.34
CA GLN A 11 -2.48 -8.71 15.49
C GLN A 11 -2.74 -9.09 16.95
N ARG A 12 -3.32 -10.28 17.16
CA ARG A 12 -3.67 -10.77 18.50
C ARG A 12 -2.44 -11.05 19.38
N ASP A 13 -1.30 -11.35 18.77
CA ASP A 13 -0.03 -11.57 19.46
C ASP A 13 0.71 -10.27 19.83
N GLY A 14 0.12 -9.11 19.51
CA GLY A 14 0.69 -7.79 19.77
C GLY A 14 1.61 -7.29 18.66
N SER A 15 1.85 -8.08 17.61
CA SER A 15 2.55 -7.60 16.41
C SER A 15 1.68 -6.63 15.61
N THR A 16 2.33 -5.86 14.75
CA THR A 16 1.67 -4.93 13.82
C THR A 16 2.12 -5.26 12.42
N ASP A 17 1.17 -5.48 11.53
CA ASP A 17 1.40 -5.59 10.10
C ASP A 17 0.99 -4.31 9.40
N TRP A 18 1.73 -3.94 8.36
CA TRP A 18 1.40 -2.83 7.47
C TRP A 18 1.07 -3.38 6.10
N LEU A 19 -0.21 -3.30 5.74
CA LEU A 19 -0.71 -3.75 4.44
C LEU A 19 -0.84 -2.55 3.51
N TRP A 20 -0.76 -2.78 2.21
CA TRP A 20 -1.00 -1.74 1.23
C TRP A 20 -1.87 -2.19 0.06
N SER A 21 -2.62 -1.25 -0.50
CA SER A 21 -3.45 -1.46 -1.68
C SER A 21 -3.38 -0.29 -2.65
N ILE A 22 -3.45 -0.59 -3.94
CA ILE A 22 -3.48 0.39 -5.02
C ILE A 22 -4.91 0.50 -5.56
N TRP A 23 -5.39 1.73 -5.65
CA TRP A 23 -6.70 2.10 -6.15
C TRP A 23 -6.55 2.94 -7.42
N LEU A 24 -7.43 2.69 -8.38
CA LEU A 24 -7.52 3.45 -9.62
C LEU A 24 -8.98 3.78 -9.87
N ASP A 25 -9.28 5.07 -9.88
CA ASP A 25 -10.62 5.61 -10.16
C ASP A 25 -11.70 5.02 -9.24
N GLY A 26 -11.37 4.90 -7.95
CA GLY A 26 -12.27 4.37 -6.91
C GLY A 26 -12.36 2.84 -6.85
N GLU A 27 -11.65 2.11 -7.72
CA GLU A 27 -11.59 0.65 -7.69
C GLU A 27 -10.24 0.13 -7.20
N ARG A 28 -10.24 -0.81 -6.26
CA ARG A 28 -9.03 -1.49 -5.80
C ARG A 28 -8.50 -2.41 -6.90
N ARG A 29 -7.30 -2.12 -7.41
CA ARG A 29 -6.66 -2.86 -8.51
C ARG A 29 -5.66 -3.90 -8.02
N HIS A 30 -4.93 -3.59 -6.95
CA HIS A 30 -3.85 -4.45 -6.47
C HIS A 30 -3.65 -4.32 -4.97
N MET A 31 -3.01 -5.31 -4.36
CA MET A 31 -2.65 -5.31 -2.94
C MET A 31 -1.33 -6.04 -2.75
N GLY A 32 -0.55 -5.58 -1.78
CA GLY A 32 0.66 -6.25 -1.34
C GLY A 32 0.48 -7.14 -0.13
N GLY A 33 1.58 -7.78 0.24
CA GLY A 33 1.68 -8.53 1.49
C GLY A 33 1.83 -7.62 2.71
N ALA A 34 1.86 -8.25 3.89
CA ALA A 34 2.16 -7.58 5.14
C ALA A 34 3.64 -7.19 5.20
N GLN A 35 3.89 -5.95 5.61
CA GLN A 35 5.21 -5.40 5.85
C GLN A 35 5.40 -5.06 7.33
N ALA A 36 6.67 -4.98 7.75
CA ALA A 36 7.04 -4.74 9.14
C ALA A 36 6.75 -3.30 9.60
N ASP A 37 6.77 -2.33 8.68
CA ASP A 37 6.53 -0.93 8.95
C ASP A 37 5.89 -0.21 7.75
N ALA A 38 5.41 1.01 7.98
CA ALA A 38 4.73 1.83 6.98
C ALA A 38 5.64 2.22 5.81
N GLU A 39 6.93 2.43 6.08
CA GLU A 39 7.91 2.84 5.06
C GLU A 39 8.18 1.70 4.08
N ALA A 40 8.33 0.47 4.57
CA ALA A 40 8.45 -0.73 3.76
C ALA A 40 7.19 -0.95 2.89
N ALA A 41 5.99 -0.78 3.46
CA ALA A 41 4.74 -0.85 2.72
C ALA A 41 4.67 0.23 1.62
N GLU A 42 5.05 1.48 1.92
CA GLU A 42 5.06 2.57 0.94
C GLU A 42 6.05 2.30 -0.19
N MET A 43 7.26 1.85 0.14
CA MET A 43 8.31 1.57 -0.82
C MET A 43 7.87 0.47 -1.80
N GLU A 44 7.31 -0.61 -1.29
CA GLU A 44 6.79 -1.71 -2.10
C GLU A 44 5.60 -1.26 -2.95
N ALA A 45 4.64 -0.53 -2.39
CA ALA A 45 3.49 0.00 -3.13
C ALA A 45 3.93 0.93 -4.29
N ARG A 46 4.91 1.80 -4.06
CA ARG A 46 5.49 2.67 -5.10
C ARG A 46 6.19 1.87 -6.19
N ALA A 47 6.90 0.80 -5.83
CA ALA A 47 7.53 -0.09 -6.79
C ALA A 47 6.48 -0.81 -7.65
N ALA A 48 5.41 -1.32 -7.02
CA ALA A 48 4.28 -1.95 -7.69
C ALA A 48 3.56 -0.96 -8.64
N CYS A 49 3.35 0.29 -8.22
CA CYS A 49 2.77 1.32 -9.09
C CYS A 49 3.62 1.55 -10.36
N ARG A 50 4.95 1.64 -10.21
CA ARG A 50 5.85 1.79 -11.36
C ARG A 50 5.80 0.58 -12.28
N GLN A 51 5.75 -0.63 -11.72
CA GLN A 51 5.70 -1.87 -12.51
C GLN A 51 4.38 -2.03 -13.26
N LEU A 52 3.24 -1.73 -12.63
CA LEU A 52 1.90 -1.96 -13.17
C LEU A 52 1.43 -0.83 -14.09
N PHE A 53 1.73 0.42 -13.73
CA PHE A 53 1.17 1.61 -14.39
C PHE A 53 2.24 2.52 -15.01
N GLY A 54 3.52 2.19 -14.87
CA GLY A 54 4.63 2.98 -15.42
C GLY A 54 4.86 4.33 -14.71
N LYS A 55 4.18 4.60 -13.60
CA LYS A 55 4.30 5.86 -12.85
C LYS A 55 4.18 5.66 -11.33
N SER A 56 4.59 6.67 -10.58
CA SER A 56 4.36 6.74 -9.13
C SER A 56 2.88 6.99 -8.82
N PRO A 57 2.39 6.61 -7.62
CA PRO A 57 1.04 6.97 -7.20
C PRO A 57 0.90 8.50 -7.14
N ASP A 58 -0.32 8.97 -7.43
CA ASP A 58 -0.68 10.38 -7.38
C ASP A 58 -0.91 10.82 -5.91
N ASP A 59 -1.40 9.91 -5.06
CA ASP A 59 -1.56 10.13 -3.62
C ASP A 59 -1.25 8.87 -2.79
N ILE A 60 -0.81 9.06 -1.55
CA ILE A 60 -0.58 8.00 -0.56
C ILE A 60 -1.20 8.41 0.77
N THR A 61 -2.11 7.58 1.26
CA THR A 61 -2.74 7.74 2.58
C THR A 61 -2.31 6.61 3.51
N ILE A 62 -1.93 6.96 4.74
CA ILE A 62 -1.59 6.01 5.81
C ILE A 62 -2.69 6.07 6.88
N LEU A 63 -3.26 4.91 7.22
CA LEU A 63 -4.41 4.73 8.11
C LEU A 63 -4.05 3.91 9.36
#